data_AF-A0A524HGB2-F1
#
_entry.id   AF-A0A524HGB2-F1
#
_cell.length_a   1.000
_cell.length_b   1.000
_cell.length_c   1.000
_cell.angle_alpha   90.00
_cell.angle_beta   90.00
_cell.angle_gamma   90.00
#
_symmetry.space_group_name_H-M   'P 1'
#
loop_
_entity.id
_entity.type
_entity.pdbx_description
1 polymer ?
#
loop_
_entity_poly.entity_id
_entity_poly.type
_entity_poly.pdbx_seq_one_letter_code
_entity_poly.pdbx_strand_id
1 'polypeptide(L)'
;MTESSFPIRMVRIMYWALLVGPFVIATALWFALGGRVVIPGLSGTTGYVMYAVCAAGFAFGVIWRSRIPARAPGESFDGFWRTNLPRAFGLYALLEGVAVLGAIVSLLSGQQYTAMAVMLVYGGIMSAFSPARLAGE
;
A
#
# COMPACT_ATOMS: atom_id res chain seq x y z
N MET A 1 -2.24 -28.92 -22.69
CA MET A 1 -2.90 -27.81 -21.97
C MET A 1 -1.86 -27.12 -21.13
N THR A 2 -1.51 -25.88 -21.46
CA THR A 2 -0.52 -25.07 -20.75
C THR A 2 -1.14 -24.48 -19.48
N GLU A 3 -1.31 -25.32 -18.45
CA GLU A 3 -1.66 -24.92 -17.11
C GLU A 3 -0.45 -24.27 -16.42
N SER A 4 -0.17 -22.99 -16.67
CA SER A 4 0.67 -22.21 -15.74
C SER A 4 0.47 -20.70 -15.77
N SER A 5 -0.29 -20.11 -16.70
CA SER A 5 -0.37 -18.64 -16.79
C SER A 5 -1.28 -17.94 -15.75
N PHE A 6 -1.97 -18.71 -14.90
CA PHE A 6 -2.99 -18.19 -13.98
C PHE A 6 -2.42 -17.39 -12.77
N PRO A 7 -1.33 -17.82 -12.10
CA PRO A 7 -0.84 -17.14 -10.90
C PRO A 7 -0.32 -15.72 -11.18
N ILE A 8 0.49 -15.55 -12.22
CA ILE A 8 1.18 -14.28 -12.52
C ILE A 8 0.19 -13.14 -12.78
N ARG A 9 -0.80 -13.39 -13.64
CA ARG A 9 -1.79 -12.38 -14.00
C ARG A 9 -2.59 -11.96 -12.77
N MET A 10 -2.97 -12.92 -11.92
CA MET A 10 -3.69 -12.67 -10.69
C MET A 10 -2.87 -11.81 -9.72
N VAL A 11 -1.57 -12.11 -9.50
CA VAL A 11 -0.71 -11.29 -8.63
C VAL A 11 -0.60 -9.85 -9.12
N ARG A 12 -0.42 -9.66 -10.44
CA ARG A 12 -0.33 -8.32 -11.04
C ARG A 12 -1.65 -7.56 -10.88
N ILE A 13 -2.79 -8.21 -11.14
CA ILE A 13 -4.11 -7.59 -10.96
C ILE A 13 -4.33 -7.20 -9.50
N MET A 14 -4.03 -8.08 -8.55
CA MET A 14 -4.14 -7.79 -7.12
C MET A 14 -3.25 -6.62 -6.70
N TYR A 15 -1.99 -6.61 -7.14
CA TYR A 15 -1.07 -5.51 -6.88
C TYR A 15 -1.62 -4.18 -7.41
N TRP A 16 -2.11 -4.14 -8.67
CA TRP A 16 -2.67 -2.92 -9.25
C TRP A 16 -3.95 -2.47 -8.57
N ALA A 17 -4.83 -3.40 -8.19
CA ALA A 17 -6.05 -3.08 -7.46
C ALA A 17 -5.73 -2.43 -6.10
N LEU A 18 -4.80 -3.02 -5.34
CA LEU A 18 -4.36 -2.50 -4.05
C LEU A 18 -3.59 -1.18 -4.20
N LEU A 19 -2.75 -1.04 -5.23
CA LEU A 19 -2.03 0.20 -5.51
C LEU A 19 -2.97 1.34 -5.87
N VAL A 20 -3.97 1.12 -6.71
CA VAL A 20 -4.84 2.18 -7.25
C VAL A 20 -5.97 2.55 -6.29
N GLY A 21 -6.47 1.59 -5.49
CA GLY A 21 -7.57 1.79 -4.55
C GLY A 21 -7.42 3.01 -3.64
N PRO A 22 -6.32 3.15 -2.89
CA PRO A 22 -6.07 4.30 -2.02
C PRO A 22 -6.08 5.64 -2.75
N PHE A 23 -5.54 5.70 -3.97
CA PHE A 23 -5.56 6.94 -4.76
C PHE A 23 -6.99 7.31 -5.15
N VAL A 24 -7.80 6.35 -5.62
CA VAL A 24 -9.20 6.59 -5.97
C VAL A 24 -9.98 7.09 -4.76
N ILE A 25 -9.82 6.44 -3.60
CA ILE A 25 -10.48 6.84 -2.35
C ILE A 25 -10.02 8.24 -1.92
N ALA A 26 -8.72 8.50 -1.89
CA ALA A 26 -8.17 9.79 -1.48
C ALA A 26 -8.62 10.92 -2.43
N THR A 27 -8.63 10.69 -3.74
CA THR A 27 -9.11 11.65 -4.74
C THR A 27 -10.61 11.90 -4.59
N ALA A 28 -11.43 10.86 -4.42
CA ALA A 28 -12.87 11.03 -4.20
C ALA A 28 -13.15 11.87 -2.95
N LEU A 29 -12.46 11.58 -1.83
CA LEU A 29 -12.58 12.34 -0.59
C LEU A 29 -12.07 13.78 -0.74
N TRP A 30 -11.00 14.01 -1.50
CA TRP A 30 -10.49 15.34 -1.77
C TRP A 30 -11.54 16.24 -2.40
N PHE A 31 -12.19 15.75 -3.46
CA PHE A 31 -13.24 16.48 -4.15
C PHE A 31 -14.49 16.64 -3.28
N ALA A 32 -14.87 15.61 -2.53
CA ALA A 32 -16.04 15.65 -1.66
C ALA A 32 -15.89 16.66 -0.51
N LEU A 33 -14.68 16.78 0.06
CA LEU A 33 -14.43 17.63 1.23
C LEU A 33 -14.02 19.05 0.88
N GLY A 34 -13.41 19.27 -0.29
CA GLY A 34 -13.07 20.60 -0.78
C GLY A 34 -12.17 21.41 0.17
N GLY A 35 -11.31 20.75 0.94
CA GLY A 35 -10.36 21.39 1.87
C GLY A 35 -10.95 21.82 3.21
N ARG A 36 -12.20 21.46 3.48
CA ARG A 36 -12.86 21.76 4.76
C ARG A 36 -12.33 20.88 5.87
N VAL A 37 -12.18 21.45 7.06
CA VAL A 37 -11.95 20.68 8.29
C VAL A 37 -13.28 20.09 8.72
N VAL A 38 -13.37 18.77 8.72
CA VAL A 38 -14.60 18.03 9.10
C VAL A 38 -14.60 17.72 10.59
N ILE A 39 -13.44 17.37 11.15
CA ILE A 39 -13.29 16.98 12.55
C ILE A 39 -12.37 18.00 13.24
N PRO A 40 -12.92 18.98 13.97
CA PRO A 40 -12.14 19.91 14.78
C PRO A 40 -11.31 19.14 15.82
N GLY A 41 -10.02 19.46 15.93
CA GLY A 41 -9.09 18.80 16.86
C GLY A 41 -8.31 17.61 16.28
N LEU A 42 -8.70 17.11 15.10
CA LEU A 42 -7.91 16.09 14.40
C LEU A 42 -6.57 16.64 13.88
N SER A 43 -6.43 17.95 13.73
CA SER A 43 -5.17 18.64 13.40
C SER A 43 -4.19 18.77 14.57
N GLY A 44 -4.60 18.43 15.79
CA GLY A 44 -3.77 18.51 17.00
C GLY A 44 -3.09 17.18 17.34
N THR A 45 -2.93 16.91 18.64
CA THR A 45 -2.25 15.71 19.17
C THR A 45 -2.78 14.41 18.58
N THR A 46 -4.10 14.28 18.43
CA THR A 46 -4.73 13.08 17.85
C THR A 46 -4.27 12.83 16.41
N GLY A 47 -4.14 13.86 15.58
CA GLY A 47 -3.61 13.74 14.23
C GLY A 47 -2.17 13.28 14.21
N TYR A 48 -1.31 13.86 15.05
CA TYR A 48 0.08 13.43 15.17
C TYR A 48 0.23 11.98 15.62
N VAL A 49 -0.60 11.53 16.56
CA VAL A 49 -0.62 10.11 16.98
C VAL A 49 -1.02 9.22 15.81
N MET A 50 -2.04 9.58 15.05
CA MET A 50 -2.47 8.81 13.88
C MET A 50 -1.40 8.78 12.79
N TYR A 51 -0.71 9.90 12.54
CA TYR A 51 0.43 9.94 11.63
C TYR A 51 1.60 9.09 12.11
N ALA A 52 1.89 9.09 13.41
CA ALA A 52 2.92 8.23 13.99
C ALA A 52 2.56 6.74 13.82
N VAL A 53 1.28 6.38 14.02
CA VAL A 53 0.78 5.02 13.76
C VAL A 53 0.92 4.66 12.28
N CYS A 54 0.60 5.57 11.37
CA CYS A 54 0.75 5.33 9.93
C CYS A 54 2.23 5.17 9.53
N ALA A 55 3.12 6.04 10.05
CA ALA A 55 4.55 5.95 9.82
C ALA A 55 5.13 4.62 10.34
N ALA A 56 4.71 4.21 11.54
CA ALA A 56 5.07 2.92 12.12
C ALA A 56 4.53 1.75 11.26
N GLY A 57 3.32 1.87 10.73
CA GLY A 57 2.73 0.89 9.82
C GLY A 57 3.52 0.74 8.52
N PHE A 58 3.94 1.84 7.90
CA PHE A 58 4.82 1.80 6.72
C PHE A 58 6.18 1.21 7.04
N ALA A 59 6.82 1.64 8.14
CA ALA A 59 8.09 1.08 8.59
C ALA A 59 7.98 -0.43 8.85
N PHE A 60 6.89 -0.86 9.49
CA PHE A 60 6.61 -2.27 9.70
C PHE A 60 6.40 -3.03 8.39
N GLY A 61 5.72 -2.46 7.41
CA GLY A 61 5.61 -3.04 6.07
C GLY A 61 6.98 -3.21 5.39
N VAL A 62 7.86 -2.22 5.50
CA VAL A 62 9.24 -2.31 5.01
C VAL A 62 10.02 -3.44 5.70
N ILE A 63 9.87 -3.59 7.02
CA ILE A 63 10.46 -4.70 7.77
C ILE A 63 9.84 -6.03 7.34
N TRP A 64 8.52 -6.11 7.18
CA TRP A 64 7.81 -7.33 6.76
C TRP A 64 8.29 -7.79 5.40
N ARG A 65 8.61 -6.89 4.46
CA ARG A 65 9.20 -7.28 3.16
C ARG A 65 10.40 -8.22 3.32
N SER A 66 11.22 -8.09 4.37
CA SER A 66 12.35 -8.99 4.62
C SER A 66 11.95 -10.47 4.86
N ARG A 67 10.68 -10.72 5.19
CA ARG A 67 10.10 -12.06 5.38
C ARG A 67 9.69 -12.74 4.06
N ILE A 68 9.75 -12.02 2.94
CA ILE A 68 9.53 -12.58 1.60
C ILE A 68 10.91 -12.82 1.00
N PRO A 69 11.37 -14.08 0.89
CA PRO A 69 12.67 -14.38 0.33
C PRO A 69 12.73 -13.97 -1.15
N ALA A 70 13.93 -13.75 -1.66
CA ALA A 70 14.13 -13.64 -3.11
C ALA A 70 13.91 -15.01 -3.77
N ARG A 71 13.43 -15.00 -5.02
CA ARG A 71 13.27 -16.21 -5.83
C ARG A 71 14.61 -16.95 -5.96
N ALA A 72 14.61 -18.26 -5.73
CA ALA A 72 15.83 -19.06 -5.83
C ALA A 72 16.28 -19.23 -7.30
N PRO A 73 17.59 -19.37 -7.58
CA PRO A 73 18.05 -19.70 -8.93
C PRO A 73 17.41 -21.01 -9.42
N GLY A 74 16.76 -20.97 -10.58
CA GLY A 74 16.06 -22.13 -11.16
C GLY A 74 14.62 -22.34 -10.67
N GLU A 75 14.15 -21.60 -9.67
CA GLU A 75 12.74 -21.60 -9.28
C GLU A 75 11.88 -20.90 -10.34
N SER A 76 10.78 -21.53 -10.76
CA SER A 76 9.85 -20.90 -11.70
C SER A 76 9.13 -19.72 -11.03
N PHE A 77 8.79 -18.70 -11.81
CA PHE A 77 8.07 -17.53 -11.31
C PHE A 77 6.72 -17.92 -10.66
N ASP A 78 5.99 -18.86 -11.27
CA ASP A 78 4.74 -19.40 -10.71
C ASP A 78 4.96 -20.16 -9.40
N GLY A 79 6.05 -20.93 -9.29
CA GLY A 79 6.40 -21.66 -8.07
C GLY A 79 6.66 -20.71 -6.89
N PHE A 80 7.38 -19.63 -7.15
CA PHE A 80 7.66 -18.58 -6.17
C PHE A 80 6.37 -17.95 -5.62
N TRP A 81 5.48 -17.51 -6.50
CA TRP A 81 4.24 -16.84 -6.10
C TRP A 81 3.25 -17.80 -5.47
N ARG A 82 3.17 -19.06 -5.90
CA ARG A 82 2.30 -20.05 -5.25
C ARG A 82 2.61 -20.21 -3.75
N THR A 83 3.88 -20.07 -3.37
CA THR A 83 4.34 -20.17 -1.98
C THR A 83 4.22 -18.85 -1.22
N ASN A 84 4.56 -17.73 -1.86
CA ASN A 84 4.71 -16.44 -1.17
C ASN A 84 3.52 -15.48 -1.34
N LEU A 85 2.54 -15.81 -2.18
CA LEU A 85 1.37 -14.95 -2.43
C LEU A 85 0.63 -14.54 -1.15
N PRO A 86 0.33 -15.42 -0.17
CA PRO A 86 -0.37 -15.00 1.04
C PRO A 86 0.42 -13.96 1.86
N ARG A 87 1.75 -14.09 1.92
CA ARG A 87 2.62 -13.15 2.63
C ARG A 87 2.68 -11.80 1.91
N ALA A 88 2.81 -11.82 0.59
CA ALA A 88 2.82 -10.61 -0.22
C ALA A 88 1.46 -9.90 -0.19
N PHE A 89 0.36 -10.64 -0.23
CA PHE A 89 -0.98 -10.08 -0.07
C PHE A 89 -1.15 -9.41 1.29
N GLY A 90 -0.71 -10.06 2.38
CA GLY A 90 -0.73 -9.46 3.71
C GLY A 90 0.10 -8.17 3.79
N LEU A 91 1.29 -8.16 3.17
CA LEU A 91 2.11 -6.95 3.05
C LEU A 91 1.39 -5.83 2.29
N TYR A 92 0.83 -6.14 1.12
CA TYR A 92 0.15 -5.13 0.29
C TYR A 92 -1.11 -4.59 0.95
N ALA A 93 -1.93 -5.45 1.57
CA ALA A 93 -3.13 -5.04 2.30
C ALA A 93 -2.80 -4.18 3.53
N LEU A 94 -1.70 -4.50 4.24
CA LEU A 94 -1.20 -3.66 5.34
C LEU A 94 -0.83 -2.26 4.83
N LEU A 95 -0.04 -2.18 3.77
CA LEU A 95 0.41 -0.90 3.21
C LEU A 95 -0.76 -0.09 2.66
N GLU A 96 -1.72 -0.74 1.99
CA GLU A 96 -2.96 -0.12 1.52
C GLU A 96 -3.77 0.44 2.69
N GLY A 97 -4.03 -0.35 3.73
CA GLY A 97 -4.80 0.08 4.89
C GLY A 97 -4.17 1.27 5.61
N VAL A 98 -2.85 1.27 5.77
CA VAL A 98 -2.08 2.38 6.35
C VAL A 98 -2.20 3.64 5.48
N ALA A 99 -2.08 3.49 4.16
CA ALA A 99 -2.20 4.60 3.22
C ALA A 99 -3.61 5.22 3.24
N VAL A 100 -4.65 4.38 3.19
CA VAL A 100 -6.06 4.81 3.24
C VAL A 100 -6.35 5.54 4.55
N LEU A 101 -5.93 4.96 5.68
CA LEU A 101 -6.12 5.59 7.00
C LEU A 101 -5.43 6.95 7.07
N GLY A 102 -4.17 7.03 6.64
CA GLY A 102 -3.41 8.29 6.63
C GLY A 102 -4.06 9.35 5.74
N ALA A 103 -4.51 8.99 4.54
CA ALA A 103 -5.21 9.90 3.64
C ALA A 103 -6.53 10.40 4.24
N ILE A 104 -7.34 9.51 4.82
CA ILE A 104 -8.60 9.87 5.47
C ILE A 104 -8.35 10.86 6.61
N VAL A 105 -7.43 10.55 7.52
CA VAL A 105 -7.10 11.43 8.66
C VAL A 105 -6.62 12.80 8.18
N SER A 106 -5.73 12.84 7.18
CA SER A 106 -5.24 14.10 6.62
C SER A 106 -6.35 14.93 5.97
N LEU A 107 -7.21 14.31 5.17
CA LEU A 107 -8.29 15.01 4.47
C LEU A 107 -9.37 15.51 5.43
N LEU A 108 -9.75 14.72 6.43
CA LEU A 108 -10.71 15.14 7.46
C LEU A 108 -10.18 16.28 8.34
N SER A 109 -8.85 16.39 8.48
CA SER A 109 -8.17 17.47 9.19
C SER A 109 -7.98 18.74 8.34
N GLY A 110 -8.42 18.76 7.08
CA GLY A 110 -8.15 19.84 6.13
C GLY A 110 -6.69 19.91 5.64
N GLN A 111 -5.87 18.90 5.94
CA GLN A 111 -4.45 18.85 5.57
C GLN A 111 -4.25 18.13 4.23
N GLN A 112 -4.75 18.76 3.18
CA GLN A 112 -4.71 18.27 1.82
C GLN A 112 -3.29 17.86 1.35
N TYR A 113 -2.29 18.72 1.54
CA TYR A 113 -0.92 18.40 1.15
C TYR A 113 -0.31 17.20 1.89
N THR A 114 -0.68 16.99 3.16
CA THR A 114 -0.26 15.82 3.93
C THR A 114 -0.85 14.54 3.33
N ALA A 115 -2.12 14.56 2.90
CA ALA A 115 -2.73 13.43 2.23
C ALA A 115 -1.99 13.07 0.93
N MET A 116 -1.59 14.07 0.13
CA MET A 116 -0.76 13.84 -1.06
C MET A 116 0.59 13.21 -0.70
N ALA A 117 1.26 13.71 0.34
CA ALA A 117 2.53 13.16 0.79
C ALA A 117 2.40 11.69 1.21
N VAL A 118 1.35 11.32 1.93
CA VAL A 118 1.07 9.91 2.29
C VAL A 118 0.89 9.05 1.04
N MET A 119 0.13 9.52 0.05
CA MET A 119 -0.06 8.80 -1.21
C MET A 119 1.23 8.64 -2.03
N LEU A 120 2.08 9.67 -2.05
CA LEU A 120 3.38 9.61 -2.73
C LEU A 120 4.32 8.61 -2.03
N VAL A 121 4.38 8.62 -0.69
CA VAL A 121 5.16 7.64 0.09
C VAL A 121 4.65 6.23 -0.19
N TYR A 122 3.32 6.03 -0.13
CA TYR A 122 2.70 4.74 -0.44
C TYR A 122 3.04 4.26 -1.85
N GLY A 123 2.87 5.11 -2.87
CA GLY A 123 3.21 4.79 -4.25
C GLY A 123 4.69 4.46 -4.45
N GLY A 124 5.58 5.20 -3.77
CA GLY A 124 7.02 4.92 -3.76
C GLY A 124 7.37 3.56 -3.17
N ILE A 125 6.81 3.23 -1.99
CA ILE A 125 7.00 1.95 -1.32
C ILE A 125 6.45 0.80 -2.18
N MET A 126 5.22 0.95 -2.69
CA MET A 126 4.60 -0.08 -3.53
C MET A 126 5.37 -0.29 -4.83
N SER A 127 5.92 0.76 -5.44
CA SER A 127 6.76 0.63 -6.63
C SER A 127 8.04 -0.16 -6.32
N ALA A 128 8.63 0.07 -5.14
CA ALA A 128 9.77 -0.69 -4.66
C ALA A 128 9.43 -2.16 -4.37
N PHE A 129 8.19 -2.46 -3.99
CA PHE A 129 7.69 -3.81 -3.68
C PHE A 129 6.83 -4.41 -4.80
N SER A 130 7.02 -3.96 -6.03
CA SER A 130 6.30 -4.51 -7.18
C SER A 130 6.58 -6.01 -7.35
N PRO A 131 5.63 -6.78 -7.93
CA PRO A 131 5.80 -8.22 -8.10
C PRO A 131 7.08 -8.62 -8.85
N ALA A 132 7.47 -7.83 -9.85
CA ALA A 132 8.73 -8.05 -10.58
C ALA A 132 9.95 -7.95 -9.64
N ARG A 133 10.04 -6.88 -8.86
CA ARG A 133 11.15 -6.66 -7.93
C ARG A 133 11.21 -7.69 -6.80
N LEU A 134 10.06 -8.15 -6.30
CA LEU A 134 10.03 -9.21 -5.28
C LEU A 134 10.48 -10.57 -5.85
N ALA A 135 10.19 -10.84 -7.12
CA ALA A 135 10.61 -12.06 -7.81
C ALA A 135 12.03 -12.00 -8.40
N GLY A 136 12.70 -10.83 -8.30
CA GLY A 136 14.05 -10.60 -8.81
C GLY A 136 14.14 -10.37 -10.32
N GLU A 137 13.10 -9.80 -10.92
CA GLU A 137 13.07 -9.32 -12.32
C GLU A 137 13.40 -7.82 -12.44
#